data_AF-A0A957MUQ3-F1
#
_entry.id   AF-A0A957MUQ3-F1
#
_cell.length_a   1.000
_cell.length_b   1.000
_cell.length_c   1.000
_cell.angle_alpha   90.00
_cell.angle_beta   90.00
_cell.angle_gamma   90.00
#
_symmetry.space_group_name_H-M   'P 1'
#
loop_
_entity.id
_entity.type
_entity.pdbx_description
1 polymer ?
#
loop_
_entity_poly.entity_id
_entity_poly.type
_entity_poly.pdbx_seq_one_letter_code
_entity_poly.pdbx_strand_id
1 'polypeptide(L)'
;NTPVEALEITYPFRIRRYGLRAGSGGRGRQRGGDGIVREYELLAPTTVTMLSERRAVAPWGAAGGEAGAPGRNVLIHADGTEEILPSKFTRRLHPGDRLRVETPGGGGWGA
;
A
#
# COMPACT_ATOMS: atom_id res chain seq x y z
N ASN A 1 -1.53 2.79 14.13
CA ASN A 1 -0.19 2.99 13.55
C ASN A 1 0.81 2.41 14.54
N THR A 2 1.46 1.29 14.21
CA THR A 2 2.55 0.71 15.03
C THR A 2 3.87 1.35 14.63
N PRO A 3 4.71 1.82 15.57
CA PRO A 3 6.03 2.37 15.29
C PRO A 3 6.91 1.40 14.49
N VAL A 4 7.80 1.94 13.65
CA VAL A 4 8.67 1.14 12.79
C VAL A 4 9.62 0.30 13.63
N GLU A 5 10.18 0.89 14.66
CA GLU A 5 11.15 0.28 15.58
C GLU A 5 10.55 -0.97 16.25
N ALA A 6 9.31 -0.88 16.71
CA ALA A 6 8.61 -2.00 17.34
C ALA A 6 8.39 -3.17 16.35
N LEU A 7 8.10 -2.87 15.09
CA LEU A 7 7.90 -3.88 14.04
C LEU A 7 9.22 -4.58 13.69
N GLU A 8 10.30 -3.83 13.49
CA GLU A 8 11.61 -4.39 13.11
C GLU A 8 12.28 -5.18 14.24
N ILE A 9 11.99 -4.86 15.51
CA ILE A 9 12.42 -5.68 16.65
C ILE A 9 11.68 -7.01 16.70
N THR A 10 10.40 -7.01 16.34
CA THR A 10 9.50 -8.16 16.53
C THR A 10 9.53 -9.13 15.37
N TYR A 11 9.71 -8.63 14.14
CA TYR A 11 9.55 -9.41 12.92
C TYR A 11 10.81 -9.37 12.04
N PRO A 12 11.09 -10.45 11.29
CA PRO A 12 12.27 -10.53 10.44
C PRO A 12 12.09 -9.79 9.10
N PHE A 13 11.71 -8.52 9.17
CA PHE A 13 11.65 -7.61 8.02
C PHE A 13 12.19 -6.21 8.40
N ARG A 14 12.51 -5.42 7.38
CA ARG A 14 12.88 -4.00 7.50
C ARG A 14 11.89 -3.12 6.75
N ILE A 15 11.53 -1.98 7.30
CA ILE A 15 10.71 -0.98 6.63
C ILE A 15 11.62 -0.09 5.79
N ARG A 16 11.52 -0.21 4.46
CA ARG A 16 12.31 0.60 3.51
C ARG A 16 11.66 1.94 3.20
N ARG A 17 10.34 2.01 3.32
CA ARG A 17 9.58 3.24 3.12
C ARG A 17 8.36 3.23 4.03
N TYR A 18 8.14 4.35 4.70
CA TYR A 18 6.85 4.66 5.29
C TYR A 18 6.57 6.14 5.10
N GLY A 19 5.59 6.48 4.25
CA GLY A 19 5.24 7.86 3.99
C GLY A 19 3.93 8.03 3.24
N LEU A 20 3.55 9.28 3.00
CA LEU A 20 2.35 9.61 2.23
C LEU A 20 2.47 9.12 0.79
N ARG A 21 1.36 8.64 0.25
CA ARG A 21 1.17 8.38 -1.17
C ARG A 21 0.60 9.65 -1.80
N ALA A 22 1.48 10.62 -2.00
CA ALA A 22 1.12 11.97 -2.41
C ALA A 22 0.24 11.97 -3.68
N GLY A 23 -0.87 12.70 -3.64
CA GLY A 23 -1.80 12.86 -4.76
C GLY A 23 -2.67 11.64 -5.04
N SER A 24 -2.78 10.70 -4.10
CA SER A 24 -3.71 9.58 -4.21
C SER A 24 -5.14 9.94 -3.82
N GLY A 25 -5.35 11.02 -3.08
CA GLY A 25 -6.66 11.54 -2.74
C GLY A 25 -7.39 12.15 -3.94
N GLY A 26 -8.68 11.85 -4.05
CA GLY A 26 -9.56 12.37 -5.07
C GLY A 26 -9.70 13.89 -5.00
N ARG A 27 -9.84 14.52 -6.15
CA ARG A 27 -10.00 15.98 -6.27
C ARG A 27 -11.41 16.41 -5.88
N GLY A 28 -11.54 17.63 -5.39
CA GLY A 28 -12.80 18.28 -5.09
C GLY A 28 -12.58 19.57 -4.30
N ARG A 29 -13.66 20.28 -3.98
CA ARG A 29 -13.61 21.44 -3.06
C ARG A 29 -12.98 21.07 -1.72
N GLN A 30 -13.27 19.85 -1.25
CA GLN A 30 -12.54 19.20 -0.17
C GLN A 30 -11.85 17.97 -0.74
N ARG A 31 -10.51 17.97 -0.70
CA ARG A 31 -9.72 16.85 -1.22
C ARG A 31 -9.89 15.62 -0.35
N GLY A 32 -9.94 14.45 -1.00
CA GLY A 32 -9.80 13.18 -0.31
C GLY A 32 -8.42 13.06 0.31
N GLY A 33 -8.32 12.36 1.44
CA GLY A 33 -7.04 12.11 2.10
C GLY A 33 -6.13 11.20 1.28
N ASP A 34 -4.84 11.52 1.25
CA ASP A 34 -3.84 10.64 0.64
C ASP A 34 -3.67 9.35 1.45
N GLY A 35 -3.46 8.25 0.74
CA GLY A 35 -3.02 7.00 1.34
C GLY A 35 -1.57 7.06 1.80
N ILE A 36 -1.02 5.90 2.14
CA ILE A 36 0.37 5.71 2.53
C ILE A 36 1.03 4.65 1.65
N VAL A 37 2.35 4.75 1.55
CA VAL A 37 3.24 3.71 1.03
C VAL A 37 3.97 3.10 2.21
N ARG A 38 3.86 1.78 2.37
CA ARG A 38 4.70 0.98 3.27
C ARG A 38 5.43 -0.10 2.48
N GLU A 39 6.76 -0.11 2.53
CA GLU A 39 7.59 -1.10 1.85
C GLU A 39 8.33 -1.95 2.89
N TYR A 40 8.07 -3.26 2.86
CA TYR A 40 8.65 -4.25 3.76
C TYR A 40 9.70 -5.06 2.99
N GLU A 41 10.96 -5.01 3.39
CA GLU A 41 12.04 -5.89 2.90
C GLU A 41 12.15 -7.11 3.82
N LEU A 42 12.03 -8.29 3.25
CA LEU A 42 12.03 -9.53 4.02
C LEU A 42 13.47 -9.94 4.31
N LEU A 43 13.78 -10.23 5.58
CA LEU A 43 15.14 -10.61 6.00
C LEU A 43 15.28 -12.13 6.22
N ALA A 44 14.16 -12.86 6.25
CA ALA A 44 14.10 -14.31 6.37
C ALA A 44 12.99 -14.88 5.47
N PRO A 45 13.04 -16.17 5.10
CA PRO A 45 11.95 -16.83 4.39
C PRO A 45 10.63 -16.67 5.16
N THR A 46 9.63 -16.08 4.53
CA THR A 46 8.39 -15.68 5.22
C THR A 46 7.17 -15.96 4.35
N THR A 47 6.11 -16.44 4.96
CA THR A 47 4.79 -16.50 4.31
C THR A 47 4.03 -15.22 4.60
N VAL A 48 3.64 -14.49 3.55
CA VAL A 48 2.83 -13.29 3.66
C VAL A 48 1.41 -13.59 3.19
N THR A 49 0.45 -13.27 4.05
CA THR A 49 -0.97 -13.22 3.70
C THR A 49 -1.41 -11.77 3.66
N MET A 50 -1.91 -11.33 2.52
CA MET A 50 -2.44 -9.99 2.33
C MET A 50 -3.96 -10.03 2.27
N LEU A 51 -4.61 -9.18 3.05
CA LEU A 51 -6.05 -8.93 3.01
C LEU A 51 -6.25 -7.44 2.82
N SER A 52 -6.43 -7.02 1.57
CA SER A 52 -6.64 -5.61 1.22
C SER A 52 -7.89 -5.42 0.38
N GLU A 53 -8.44 -4.22 0.42
CA GLU A 53 -9.62 -3.81 -0.33
C GLU A 53 -9.33 -2.56 -1.16
N ARG A 54 -10.32 -2.15 -1.97
CA ARG A 54 -10.25 -0.93 -2.80
C ARG A 54 -9.06 -0.93 -3.77
N ARG A 55 -8.85 -2.09 -4.40
CA ARG A 55 -7.81 -2.32 -5.44
C ARG A 55 -8.40 -2.31 -6.85
N ALA A 56 -9.56 -2.95 -7.03
CA ALA A 56 -10.30 -2.94 -8.29
C ALA A 56 -11.29 -1.76 -8.36
N VAL A 57 -11.92 -1.43 -7.22
CA VAL A 57 -12.89 -0.33 -7.12
C VAL A 57 -12.34 0.75 -6.19
N ALA A 58 -12.10 1.93 -6.74
CA ALA A 58 -11.61 3.09 -6.01
C ALA A 58 -12.60 3.57 -4.93
N PRO A 59 -12.13 4.25 -3.87
CA PRO A 59 -13.00 5.07 -3.04
C PRO A 59 -13.62 6.19 -3.88
N TRP A 60 -14.95 6.22 -3.93
CA TRP A 60 -15.73 7.15 -4.73
C TRP A 60 -15.71 8.54 -4.12
N GLY A 61 -15.72 9.57 -4.98
CA GLY A 61 -15.98 10.94 -4.55
C GLY A 61 -17.47 11.20 -4.40
N ALA A 62 -17.83 12.34 -3.81
CA ALA A 62 -19.21 12.73 -3.53
C ALA A 62 -19.51 14.16 -3.98
N ALA A 63 -20.78 14.44 -4.31
CA ALA A 63 -21.25 15.77 -4.71
C ALA A 63 -20.43 16.41 -5.85
N GLY A 64 -20.02 15.61 -6.84
CA GLY A 64 -19.17 16.06 -7.96
C GLY A 64 -17.67 15.94 -7.72
N GLY A 65 -17.22 15.53 -6.53
CA GLY A 65 -15.82 15.20 -6.27
C GLY A 65 -15.36 13.93 -7.01
N GLU A 66 -14.08 13.88 -7.35
CA GLU A 66 -13.45 12.76 -8.05
C GLU A 66 -13.10 11.61 -7.10
N ALA A 67 -13.02 10.40 -7.64
CA ALA A 67 -12.57 9.22 -6.91
C ALA A 67 -11.09 9.35 -6.48
N GLY A 68 -10.75 8.73 -5.35
CA GLY A 68 -9.37 8.53 -4.96
C GLY A 68 -8.70 7.45 -5.81
N ALA A 69 -7.39 7.44 -5.86
CA ALA A 69 -6.66 6.39 -6.54
C ALA A 69 -6.86 5.04 -5.81
N PRO A 70 -7.11 3.94 -6.55
CA PRO A 70 -7.09 2.62 -5.96
C PRO A 70 -5.69 2.36 -5.40
N GLY A 71 -5.62 1.58 -4.33
CA GLY A 71 -4.31 1.20 -3.83
C GLY A 71 -3.78 -0.05 -4.56
N ARG A 72 -2.54 -0.43 -4.27
CA ARG A 72 -1.79 -1.46 -5.01
C ARG A 72 -0.96 -2.30 -4.03
N ASN A 73 -0.75 -3.56 -4.39
CA ASN A 73 0.25 -4.42 -3.76
C ASN A 73 1.29 -4.72 -4.84
N VAL A 74 2.55 -4.39 -4.60
CA VAL A 74 3.64 -4.61 -5.54
C VAL A 74 4.69 -5.45 -4.83
N LEU A 75 4.97 -6.64 -5.37
CA LEU A 75 6.12 -7.43 -4.99
C LEU A 75 7.29 -7.01 -5.84
N ILE A 76 8.41 -6.70 -5.21
CA ILE A 76 9.66 -6.33 -5.87
C ILE A 76 10.66 -7.40 -5.48
N HIS A 77 11.06 -8.23 -6.42
CA HIS A 77 12.01 -9.30 -6.17
C HIS A 77 13.41 -8.75 -5.86
N ALA A 78 14.27 -9.61 -5.31
CA ALA A 78 15.65 -9.26 -5.00
C ALA A 78 16.46 -8.77 -6.23
N ASP A 79 16.09 -9.21 -7.43
CA ASP A 79 16.69 -8.76 -8.70
C ASP A 79 16.12 -7.42 -9.22
N GLY A 80 15.12 -6.87 -8.53
CA GLY A 80 14.47 -5.60 -8.86
C GLY A 80 13.25 -5.74 -9.77
N THR A 81 12.89 -6.94 -10.24
CA THR A 81 11.67 -7.14 -11.02
C THR A 81 10.42 -6.87 -10.18
N GLU A 82 9.41 -6.24 -10.77
CA GLU A 82 8.17 -5.88 -10.07
C GLU A 82 6.97 -6.71 -10.59
N GLU A 83 6.19 -7.25 -9.66
CA GLU A 83 4.93 -7.95 -9.91
C GLU A 83 3.78 -7.23 -9.17
N ILE A 84 2.69 -6.91 -9.88
CA ILE A 84 1.48 -6.40 -9.23
C ILE A 84 0.67 -7.58 -8.71
N LEU A 85 0.47 -7.62 -7.40
CA LEU A 85 -0.29 -8.67 -6.72
C LEU A 85 -1.77 -8.30 -6.55
N PRO A 86 -2.67 -9.29 -6.49
CA PRO A 86 -4.10 -9.04 -6.28
C PRO A 86 -4.39 -8.48 -4.87
N SER A 87 -5.65 -8.15 -4.63
CA SER A 87 -6.10 -7.58 -3.35
C SER A 87 -5.95 -8.54 -2.16
N LYS A 88 -6.14 -9.84 -2.42
CA LYS A 88 -5.99 -10.91 -1.45
C LYS A 88 -5.10 -11.99 -2.01
N PHE A 89 -4.08 -12.38 -1.26
CA PHE A 89 -3.18 -13.47 -1.64
C PHE A 89 -2.46 -14.04 -0.43
N THR A 90 -1.94 -15.25 -0.61
CA THR A 90 -0.93 -15.84 0.26
C THR A 90 0.26 -16.24 -0.60
N ARG A 91 1.48 -15.83 -0.22
CA ARG A 91 2.71 -16.12 -0.95
C ARG A 91 3.85 -16.40 0.02
N ARG A 92 4.71 -17.34 -0.36
CA ARG A 92 6.01 -17.54 0.29
C ARG A 92 7.02 -16.64 -0.40
N LEU A 93 7.64 -15.75 0.35
CA LEU A 93 8.63 -14.80 -0.11
C LEU A 93 10.01 -15.15 0.47
N HIS A 94 11.05 -14.70 -0.21
CA HIS A 94 12.43 -15.00 0.10
C HIS A 94 13.13 -13.77 0.71
N PRO A 95 14.23 -13.95 1.44
CA PRO A 95 15.07 -12.83 1.86
C PRO A 95 15.45 -11.94 0.68
N GLY A 96 15.37 -10.62 0.86
CA GLY A 96 15.63 -9.62 -0.18
C GLY A 96 14.40 -9.25 -1.02
N ASP A 97 13.34 -10.07 -1.04
CA ASP A 97 12.06 -9.67 -1.63
C ASP A 97 11.47 -8.50 -0.83
N ARG A 98 10.80 -7.59 -1.54
CA ARG A 98 10.13 -6.44 -0.94
C ARG A 98 8.66 -6.40 -1.29
N LEU A 99 7.80 -6.30 -0.28
CA LEU A 99 6.38 -6.06 -0.48
C LEU A 99 6.08 -4.57 -0.26
N ARG A 100 5.76 -3.85 -1.34
CA ARG A 100 5.27 -2.47 -1.28
C ARG A 100 3.74 -2.47 -1.27
N VAL A 101 3.18 -1.99 -0.18
CA VAL A 101 1.74 -1.79 0.01
C VAL A 101 1.43 -0.31 -0.13
N GLU A 102 0.67 0.02 -1.16
CA GLU A 102 0.11 1.35 -1.40
C GLU A 102 -1.35 1.32 -0.96
N THR A 103 -1.75 2.05 0.09
CA THR A 103 -3.15 2.12 0.50
C THR A 103 -3.94 3.00 -0.48
N PRO A 104 -5.27 2.78 -0.64
CA PRO A 104 -6.08 3.67 -1.46
C PRO A 104 -6.09 5.10 -0.89
N GLY A 105 -6.29 6.09 -1.75
CA GLY A 105 -6.64 7.45 -1.32
C GLY A 105 -8.15 7.61 -1.19
N GLY A 106 -8.60 8.52 -0.33
CA GLY A 106 -10.02 8.84 -0.16
C GLY A 106 -10.60 9.56 -1.39
N GLY A 107 -11.92 9.47 -1.62
CA GLY A 107 -12.60 10.28 -2.62
C GLY A 107 -12.73 11.74 -2.19
N GLY A 108 -12.73 12.66 -3.15
CA GLY A 108 -12.97 14.08 -2.89
C GLY A 108 -14.45 14.41 -2.73
N TRP A 109 -14.74 15.57 -2.16
CA TRP A 109 -16.09 16.11 -2.02
C TRP A 109 -16.22 17.44 -2.76
N GLY A 110 -17.31 17.62 -3.50
CA GLY A 110 -17.65 18.87 -4.19
C GLY A 110 -16.84 19.11 -5.46
N ALA A 111 -17.41 19.83 -6.42
CA ALA A 111 -16.72 20.36 -7.61
C ALA A 111 -16.41 21.85 -7.43
#